data_AF-A0AAV3XHE3-F1
#
_entry.id   AF-A0AAV3XHE3-F1
#
_cell.length_a   1.000
_cell.length_b   1.000
_cell.length_c   1.000
_cell.angle_alpha   90.00
_cell.angle_beta   90.00
_cell.angle_gamma   90.00
#
_symmetry.space_group_name_H-M   'P 1'
#
loop_
_entity.id
_entity.type
_entity.pdbx_description
1 polymer ?
#
loop_
_entity_poly.entity_id
_entity_poly.type
_entity_poly.pdbx_seq_one_letter_code
_entity_poly.pdbx_strand_id
1 'polypeptide(L)'
;MQKRTGHFWEKRYFCEGFPASDRERALNTLRYIHGNPKAAKMRSGFFYEFSNYGSYDQLTNDGLTQWHPAFLQLGNSLEDCARKYRGFCHRYNPKSKPARKCHWGNKFLAGFNLKGGKGRKEEEGTTPPSSAPTLSSSHRCQVSETPEVRAVAERFILANQAPRKEKRHV
;
A
#
# COMPACT_ATOMS: atom_id res chain seq x y z
N MET A 1 18.03 21.01 9.66
CA MET A 1 16.98 20.09 10.19
C MET A 1 15.62 20.76 9.98
N GLN A 2 14.72 20.16 9.18
CA GLN A 2 13.43 20.77 8.86
C GLN A 2 12.47 20.64 10.06
N LYS A 3 12.01 21.76 10.62
CA LYS A 3 11.00 21.80 11.71
C LYS A 3 9.60 21.51 11.14
N ARG A 4 9.33 20.28 10.73
CA ARG A 4 8.00 19.85 10.26
C ARG A 4 7.24 19.21 11.42
N THR A 5 6.06 19.73 11.73
CA THR A 5 5.12 19.20 12.72
C THR A 5 3.89 18.63 12.00
N GLY A 6 3.49 17.40 12.31
CA GLY A 6 2.34 16.73 11.66
C GLY A 6 2.36 15.22 11.87
N HIS A 7 1.39 14.51 11.27
CA HIS A 7 1.33 13.05 11.30
C HIS A 7 2.22 12.46 10.18
N PHE A 8 3.11 11.53 10.55
CA PHE A 8 4.00 10.85 9.60
C PHE A 8 3.25 9.81 8.74
N TRP A 9 2.25 9.15 9.32
CA TRP A 9 1.47 8.11 8.67
C TRP A 9 0.24 8.65 7.95
N GLU A 10 -0.10 8.02 6.82
CA GLU A 10 -1.41 8.18 6.21
C GLU A 10 -2.51 7.58 7.11
N LYS A 11 -3.72 8.16 7.08
CA LYS A 11 -4.83 7.76 7.98
C LYS A 11 -5.33 6.33 7.76
N ARG A 12 -5.05 5.73 6.59
CA ARG A 12 -5.54 4.41 6.19
C ARG A 12 -4.44 3.68 5.45
N TYR A 13 -4.42 2.36 5.57
CA TYR A 13 -3.55 1.47 4.80
C TYR A 13 -4.38 0.51 3.95
N PHE A 14 -3.76 -0.02 2.90
CA PHE A 14 -4.35 -1.08 2.09
C PHE A 14 -4.06 -2.43 2.73
N CYS A 15 -5.10 -3.26 2.85
CA CYS A 15 -4.97 -4.64 3.34
C CYS A 15 -5.88 -5.53 2.49
N GLU A 16 -5.32 -6.62 1.98
CA GLU A 16 -6.07 -7.64 1.25
C GLU A 16 -5.44 -9.01 1.58
N GLY A 17 -6.24 -9.92 2.11
CA GLY A 17 -5.84 -11.31 2.30
C GLY A 17 -6.09 -12.14 1.04
N PHE A 18 -5.32 -13.21 0.87
CA PHE A 18 -5.53 -14.20 -0.19
C PHE A 18 -5.34 -15.62 0.38
N PRO A 19 -5.91 -16.66 -0.26
CA PRO A 19 -5.79 -18.04 0.24
C PRO A 19 -4.32 -18.49 0.32
N ALA A 20 -3.98 -19.25 1.36
CA ALA A 20 -2.62 -19.76 1.54
C ALA A 20 -2.16 -20.70 0.40
N SER A 21 -3.10 -21.31 -0.32
CA SER A 21 -2.85 -22.15 -1.48
C SER A 21 -2.50 -21.35 -2.75
N ASP A 22 -2.77 -20.04 -2.79
CA ASP A 22 -2.54 -19.18 -3.96
C ASP A 22 -1.08 -18.73 -4.03
N ARG A 23 -0.26 -19.66 -4.51
CA ARG A 23 1.20 -19.47 -4.66
C ARG A 23 1.53 -18.42 -5.70
N GLU A 24 0.74 -18.33 -6.77
CA GLU A 24 0.97 -17.37 -7.83
C GLU A 24 0.76 -15.95 -7.30
N ARG A 25 -0.34 -15.70 -6.57
CA ARG A 25 -0.57 -14.41 -5.91
C ARG A 25 0.54 -14.06 -4.93
N ALA A 26 1.02 -15.03 -4.14
CA ALA A 26 2.13 -14.80 -3.23
C ALA A 26 3.41 -14.35 -3.96
N LEU A 27 3.83 -15.10 -5.00
CA LEU A 27 5.03 -14.80 -5.78
C LEU A 27 4.90 -13.45 -6.52
N ASN A 28 3.76 -13.18 -7.12
CA ASN A 28 3.49 -11.91 -7.79
C ASN A 28 3.53 -10.73 -6.81
N THR A 29 3.01 -10.90 -5.60
CA THR A 29 3.05 -9.88 -4.54
C THR A 29 4.47 -9.63 -4.07
N LEU A 30 5.27 -10.68 -3.81
CA LEU A 30 6.69 -10.54 -3.48
C LEU A 30 7.45 -9.78 -4.57
N ARG A 31 7.27 -10.19 -5.84
CA ARG A 31 7.90 -9.52 -6.98
C ARG A 31 7.47 -8.07 -7.12
N TYR A 32 6.21 -7.74 -6.86
CA TYR A 32 5.73 -6.35 -6.87
C TYR A 32 6.44 -5.52 -5.80
N ILE A 33 6.55 -6.03 -4.57
CA ILE A 33 7.24 -5.36 -3.46
C ILE A 33 8.71 -5.12 -3.81
N HIS A 34 9.44 -6.17 -4.23
CA HIS A 34 10.86 -6.06 -4.59
C HIS A 34 11.11 -5.22 -5.84
N GLY A 35 10.16 -5.20 -6.77
CA GLY A 35 10.22 -4.39 -7.99
C GLY A 35 9.84 -2.92 -7.78
N ASN A 36 9.28 -2.54 -6.63
CA ASN A 36 8.76 -1.20 -6.39
C ASN A 36 9.83 -0.10 -6.46
N PRO A 37 11.05 -0.25 -5.86
CA PRO A 37 12.11 0.74 -6.00
C PRO A 37 12.49 1.00 -7.46
N LYS A 38 12.49 -0.06 -8.28
CA LYS A 38 12.72 0.04 -9.73
C LYS A 38 11.58 0.76 -10.44
N ALA A 39 10.33 0.39 -10.17
CA ALA A 39 9.15 1.01 -10.76
C ALA A 39 9.01 2.51 -10.40
N ALA A 40 9.42 2.87 -9.18
CA ALA A 40 9.47 4.25 -8.69
C ALA A 40 10.68 5.06 -9.21
N LYS A 41 11.54 4.45 -10.04
CA LYS A 41 12.78 5.04 -10.58
C LYS A 41 13.80 5.46 -9.51
N MET A 42 13.75 4.84 -8.33
CA MET A 42 14.76 5.03 -7.28
C MET A 42 16.03 4.22 -7.53
N ARG A 43 15.90 3.08 -8.24
CA ARG A 43 17.00 2.18 -8.63
C ARG A 43 16.75 1.65 -10.04
N SER A 44 17.81 1.18 -10.71
CA SER A 44 17.71 0.53 -12.03
C SER A 44 17.37 -0.96 -11.96
N GLY A 45 17.78 -1.63 -10.87
CA GLY A 45 17.57 -3.06 -10.62
C GLY A 45 16.61 -3.34 -9.47
N PHE A 46 16.44 -4.63 -9.17
CA PHE A 46 15.67 -5.10 -8.02
C PHE A 46 16.43 -4.98 -6.70
N PHE A 47 17.76 -5.03 -6.73
CA PHE A 47 18.56 -4.89 -5.53
C PHE A 47 18.39 -3.50 -4.91
N TYR A 48 17.99 -3.49 -3.64
CA TYR A 48 17.82 -2.29 -2.83
C TYR A 48 18.09 -2.64 -1.37
N GLU A 49 19.00 -1.88 -0.74
CA GLU A 49 19.48 -2.12 0.64
C GLU A 49 18.37 -2.10 1.69
N PHE A 50 17.31 -1.32 1.46
CA PHE A 50 16.14 -1.24 2.34
C PHE A 50 15.01 -2.18 1.91
N SER A 51 15.35 -3.30 1.26
CA SER A 51 14.42 -4.37 0.92
C SER A 51 15.08 -5.73 1.19
N ASN A 52 14.27 -6.75 1.46
CA ASN A 52 14.81 -8.10 1.64
C ASN A 52 15.02 -8.87 0.32
N TYR A 53 15.05 -8.20 -0.84
CA TYR A 53 15.27 -8.88 -2.13
C TYR A 53 16.60 -9.66 -2.14
N GLY A 54 17.66 -9.12 -1.53
CA GLY A 54 18.96 -9.80 -1.41
C GLY A 54 18.86 -11.16 -0.73
N SER A 55 18.00 -11.30 0.28
CA SER A 55 17.78 -12.55 1.01
C SER A 55 17.09 -13.62 0.14
N TYR A 56 16.38 -13.22 -0.92
CA TYR A 56 15.79 -14.14 -1.90
C TYR A 56 16.72 -14.42 -3.08
N ASP A 57 17.46 -13.41 -3.53
CA ASP A 57 18.32 -13.46 -4.72
C ASP A 57 19.69 -14.05 -4.42
N GLN A 58 20.36 -13.55 -3.39
CA GLN A 58 21.74 -13.86 -3.03
C GLN A 58 21.81 -14.79 -1.80
N LEU A 59 20.65 -15.17 -1.23
CA LEU A 59 20.56 -15.97 -0.01
C LEU A 59 21.30 -15.32 1.17
N THR A 60 21.36 -13.98 1.21
CA THR A 60 21.98 -13.25 2.32
C THR A 60 21.20 -13.47 3.60
N ASN A 61 21.91 -13.71 4.70
CA ASN A 61 21.31 -13.77 6.02
C ASN A 61 21.19 -12.34 6.59
N ASP A 62 19.98 -11.79 6.56
CA ASP A 62 19.64 -10.50 7.18
C ASP A 62 19.10 -10.64 8.62
N GLY A 63 19.03 -11.88 9.15
CA GLY A 63 18.52 -12.19 10.47
C GLY A 63 17.00 -12.00 10.65
N LEU A 64 16.27 -11.62 9.59
CA LEU A 64 14.85 -11.24 9.65
C LEU A 64 13.99 -11.99 8.64
N THR A 65 14.53 -12.29 7.47
CA THR A 65 13.75 -12.86 6.37
C THR A 65 13.46 -14.32 6.62
N GLN A 66 12.17 -14.64 6.65
CA GLN A 66 11.65 -15.98 6.50
C GLN A 66 11.13 -16.15 5.08
N TRP A 67 11.62 -17.16 4.37
CA TRP A 67 11.18 -17.41 3.01
C TRP A 67 9.76 -17.95 2.97
N HIS A 68 8.94 -17.38 2.09
CA HIS A 68 7.56 -17.81 1.89
C HIS A 68 7.52 -19.24 1.28
N PRO A 69 6.56 -20.11 1.67
CA PRO A 69 6.45 -21.47 1.11
C PRO A 69 6.39 -21.51 -0.42
N ALA A 70 5.74 -20.52 -1.03
CA ALA A 70 5.68 -20.40 -2.50
C ALA A 70 7.06 -20.17 -3.16
N PHE A 71 7.99 -19.49 -2.47
CA PHE A 71 9.38 -19.36 -2.94
C PHE A 71 10.14 -20.67 -2.79
N LEU A 72 10.01 -21.33 -1.63
CA LEU A 72 10.70 -22.59 -1.34
C LEU A 72 10.26 -23.74 -2.26
N GLN A 73 9.05 -23.64 -2.83
CA GLN A 73 8.53 -24.61 -3.80
C GLN A 73 8.96 -24.33 -5.25
N LEU A 74 9.74 -23.25 -5.51
CA LEU A 74 10.24 -22.98 -6.85
C LEU A 74 11.26 -24.02 -7.30
N GLY A 75 12.04 -24.60 -6.39
CA GLY A 75 13.14 -25.49 -6.70
C GLY A 75 13.41 -26.53 -5.63
N ASN A 76 14.32 -27.46 -5.94
CA ASN A 76 14.67 -28.56 -5.03
C ASN A 76 15.76 -28.18 -4.01
N SER A 77 16.41 -27.02 -4.21
CA SER A 77 17.38 -26.43 -3.28
C SER A 77 17.15 -24.92 -3.17
N LEU A 78 17.72 -24.28 -2.15
CA LEU A 78 17.62 -22.82 -1.98
C LEU A 78 18.26 -22.06 -3.14
N GLU A 79 19.37 -22.56 -3.68
CA GLU A 79 20.08 -21.97 -4.82
C GLU A 79 19.22 -22.06 -6.10
N ASP A 80 18.52 -23.18 -6.31
CA ASP A 80 17.57 -23.34 -7.41
C ASP A 80 16.37 -22.39 -7.24
N CYS A 81 15.84 -22.26 -6.01
CA CYS A 81 14.79 -21.30 -5.70
C CYS A 81 15.23 -19.87 -6.00
N ALA A 82 16.40 -19.45 -5.52
CA ALA A 82 16.97 -18.13 -5.75
C ALA A 82 17.18 -17.86 -7.24
N ARG A 83 17.78 -18.80 -7.97
CA ARG A 83 17.99 -18.69 -9.43
C ARG A 83 16.67 -18.54 -10.19
N LYS A 84 15.67 -19.37 -9.89
CA LYS A 84 14.35 -19.30 -10.52
C LYS A 84 13.62 -18.01 -10.17
N TYR A 85 13.71 -17.57 -8.92
CA TYR A 85 13.11 -16.33 -8.44
C TYR A 85 13.75 -15.09 -9.09
N ARG A 86 15.09 -15.04 -9.17
CA ARG A 86 15.84 -14.01 -9.91
C ARG A 86 15.33 -13.89 -11.35
N GLY A 87 15.25 -15.02 -12.06
CA GLY A 87 14.72 -15.05 -13.42
C GLY A 87 13.26 -14.56 -13.50
N PHE A 88 12.41 -14.97 -12.56
CA PHE A 88 11.03 -14.52 -12.45
C PHE A 88 10.88 -13.01 -12.24
N CYS A 89 11.76 -12.42 -11.42
CA CYS A 89 11.82 -10.98 -11.17
C CYS A 89 12.35 -10.21 -12.38
N HIS A 90 13.38 -10.70 -13.07
CA HIS A 90 13.90 -10.01 -14.27
C HIS A 90 12.87 -9.92 -15.41
N ARG A 91 11.95 -10.87 -15.52
CA ARG A 91 10.82 -10.81 -16.48
C ARG A 91 9.74 -9.79 -16.11
N TYR A 92 9.85 -9.13 -14.95
CA TYR A 92 8.90 -8.12 -14.53
C TYR A 92 9.04 -6.84 -15.35
N ASN A 93 7.98 -6.52 -16.08
CA ASN A 93 7.85 -5.24 -16.76
C ASN A 93 6.57 -4.53 -16.24
N PRO A 94 6.70 -3.61 -15.26
CA PRO A 94 5.53 -2.93 -14.69
C PRO A 94 4.84 -2.10 -15.75
N LYS A 95 3.52 -2.29 -15.90
CA LYS A 95 2.70 -1.42 -16.74
C LYS A 95 2.65 -0.03 -16.12
N SER A 96 2.82 1.00 -16.93
CA SER A 96 2.65 2.39 -16.49
C SER A 96 1.22 2.58 -15.95
N LYS A 97 1.08 3.08 -14.73
CA LYS A 97 -0.23 3.46 -14.21
C LYS A 97 -0.76 4.61 -15.09
N PRO A 98 -1.99 4.51 -15.63
CA PRO A 98 -2.57 5.63 -16.35
C PRO A 98 -2.68 6.82 -15.40
N ALA A 99 -2.29 8.01 -15.87
CA ALA A 99 -2.43 9.23 -15.09
C ALA A 99 -3.92 9.48 -14.82
N ARG A 100 -4.37 9.24 -13.59
CA ARG A 100 -5.72 9.60 -13.17
C ARG A 100 -5.72 11.09 -12.88
N LYS A 101 -6.50 11.87 -13.64
CA LYS A 101 -6.77 13.27 -13.31
C LYS A 101 -7.49 13.31 -11.97
N CYS A 102 -6.85 13.84 -10.93
CA CYS A 102 -7.50 14.01 -9.64
C CYS A 102 -8.33 15.30 -9.69
N HIS A 103 -9.66 15.17 -9.71
CA HIS A 103 -10.58 16.32 -9.68
C HIS A 103 -10.82 16.86 -8.26
N TRP A 104 -10.04 16.42 -7.28
CA TRP A 104 -10.15 16.84 -5.88
C TRP A 104 -10.05 18.37 -5.73
N GLY A 105 -9.20 19.04 -6.54
CA GLY A 105 -9.09 20.50 -6.56
C GLY A 105 -10.16 21.23 -7.37
N ASN A 106 -10.81 20.55 -8.33
CA ASN A 106 -11.78 21.20 -9.20
C ASN A 106 -13.08 21.59 -8.46
N LYS A 107 -13.50 20.83 -7.44
CA LYS A 107 -14.65 21.21 -6.62
C LYS A 107 -14.37 22.37 -5.67
N PHE A 108 -13.13 22.51 -5.18
CA PHE A 108 -12.75 23.63 -4.32
C PHE A 108 -12.68 24.95 -5.11
N LEU A 109 -12.28 24.86 -6.39
CA LEU A 109 -12.24 25.99 -7.32
C LEU A 109 -13.58 26.23 -8.05
N ALA A 110 -14.55 25.31 -7.96
CA ALA A 110 -15.86 25.46 -8.59
C ALA A 110 -16.67 26.66 -8.06
N GLY A 111 -16.28 27.22 -6.91
CA GLY A 111 -16.84 28.47 -6.37
C GLY A 111 -15.96 29.72 -6.58
N PHE A 112 -14.71 29.57 -7.02
CA PHE A 112 -13.81 30.69 -7.31
C PHE A 112 -13.83 30.97 -8.82
N ASN A 113 -14.73 31.86 -9.23
CA ASN A 113 -14.73 32.43 -10.58
C ASN A 113 -13.47 33.28 -10.79
N LEU A 114 -12.36 32.66 -11.19
CA LEU A 114 -11.11 33.35 -11.54
C LEU A 114 -11.14 34.00 -12.93
N LYS A 115 -12.32 34.10 -13.57
CA LYS A 115 -12.49 34.89 -14.79
C LYS A 115 -13.82 35.63 -14.74
N GLY A 116 -13.74 36.95 -14.67
CA GLY A 116 -14.82 37.79 -15.15
C GLY A 116 -15.13 37.42 -16.60
N GLY A 117 -16.40 37.22 -16.91
CA GLY A 117 -16.82 36.96 -18.28
C GLY A 117 -18.02 36.02 -18.40
N LYS A 118 -19.21 36.60 -18.16
CA LYS A 118 -20.42 36.45 -19.00
C LYS A 118 -21.03 35.05 -19.17
N GLY A 119 -22.27 34.91 -18.68
CA GLY A 119 -23.24 33.97 -19.24
C GLY A 119 -24.01 33.17 -18.19
N ARG A 120 -25.11 33.75 -17.69
CA ARG A 120 -26.16 33.00 -16.98
C ARG A 120 -26.85 32.05 -17.97
N LYS A 121 -27.07 30.80 -17.55
CA LYS A 121 -28.30 30.07 -17.86
C LYS A 121 -28.62 29.12 -16.70
N GLU A 122 -29.86 29.24 -16.30
CA GLU A 122 -30.58 28.57 -15.23
C GLU A 122 -31.01 27.19 -15.74
N GLU A 123 -30.81 26.13 -14.95
CA GLU A 123 -31.50 24.86 -15.14
C GLU A 123 -31.58 24.08 -13.82
N GLU A 124 -32.69 23.37 -13.72
CA GLU A 124 -33.47 23.06 -12.52
C GLU A 124 -33.12 21.67 -11.94
N GLY A 125 -33.20 21.58 -10.60
CA GLY A 125 -33.38 20.38 -9.77
C GLY A 125 -32.78 19.03 -10.19
N THR A 126 -31.73 18.58 -9.49
CA THR A 126 -31.57 17.15 -9.11
C THR A 126 -30.71 17.04 -7.85
N THR A 127 -31.28 16.48 -6.79
CA THR A 127 -30.61 16.10 -5.54
C THR A 127 -29.64 14.93 -5.77
N PRO A 128 -28.40 14.94 -5.22
CA PRO A 128 -27.51 13.80 -5.33
C PRO A 128 -27.90 12.68 -4.33
N PRO A 129 -27.86 11.39 -4.73
CA PRO A 129 -28.15 10.30 -3.81
C PRO A 129 -27.06 10.18 -2.75
N SER A 130 -27.50 10.28 -1.49
CA SER A 130 -26.77 9.87 -0.30
C SER A 130 -26.78 8.34 -0.22
N SER A 131 -25.76 7.69 -0.77
CA SER A 131 -25.40 6.33 -0.34
C SER A 131 -23.98 5.98 -0.80
N ALA A 132 -23.10 5.76 0.17
CA ALA A 132 -21.81 5.14 -0.07
C ALA A 132 -22.04 3.71 -0.58
N PRO A 133 -21.25 3.20 -1.54
CA PRO A 133 -21.38 1.83 -1.99
C PRO A 133 -21.01 0.89 -0.83
N THR A 134 -21.99 0.11 -0.39
CA THR A 134 -21.83 -0.97 0.58
C THR A 134 -20.90 -2.01 -0.04
N LEU A 135 -19.65 -2.08 0.44
CA LEU A 135 -18.74 -3.14 0.05
C LEU A 135 -19.32 -4.46 0.59
N SER A 136 -19.68 -5.36 -0.32
CA SER A 136 -20.16 -6.71 -0.03
C SER A 136 -19.25 -7.41 0.99
N SER A 137 -19.84 -7.80 2.11
CA SER A 137 -19.25 -8.43 3.29
C SER A 137 -18.76 -9.87 3.05
N SER A 138 -18.25 -10.21 1.86
CA SER A 138 -17.98 -11.61 1.51
C SER A 138 -16.57 -12.11 1.83
N HIS A 139 -15.61 -11.23 2.15
CA HIS A 139 -14.26 -11.66 2.54
C HIS A 139 -13.90 -11.09 3.90
N ARG A 140 -14.54 -11.63 4.93
CA ARG A 140 -14.05 -11.50 6.31
C ARG A 140 -12.70 -12.22 6.36
N CYS A 141 -11.61 -11.47 6.22
CA CYS A 141 -10.27 -11.93 6.54
C CYS A 141 -10.28 -12.41 7.99
N GLN A 142 -10.36 -13.72 8.19
CA GLN A 142 -10.33 -14.33 9.51
C GLN A 142 -8.88 -14.31 9.97
N VAL A 143 -8.46 -13.18 10.55
CA VAL A 143 -7.24 -13.14 11.36
C VAL A 143 -7.58 -13.87 12.65
N SER A 144 -6.90 -14.98 12.95
CA SER A 144 -7.03 -15.62 14.26
C SER A 144 -6.51 -14.64 15.32
N GLU A 145 -7.41 -14.10 16.14
CA GLU A 145 -7.07 -13.24 17.28
C GLU A 145 -6.40 -14.08 18.37
N THR A 146 -5.10 -14.28 18.26
CA THR A 146 -4.31 -14.78 19.40
C THR A 146 -4.13 -13.65 20.42
N PRO A 147 -3.97 -13.95 21.72
CA PRO A 147 -3.76 -12.93 22.74
C PRO A 147 -2.54 -12.04 22.47
N GLU A 148 -1.51 -12.58 21.81
CA GLU A 148 -0.32 -11.83 21.40
C GLU A 148 -0.65 -10.81 20.31
N VAL A 149 -1.43 -11.20 19.30
CA VAL A 149 -1.87 -10.28 18.22
C VAL A 149 -2.72 -9.15 18.80
N ARG A 150 -3.60 -9.46 19.76
CA ARG A 150 -4.40 -8.46 20.47
C ARG A 150 -3.54 -7.46 21.24
N ALA A 151 -2.56 -7.95 22.02
CA ALA A 151 -1.66 -7.11 22.80
C ALA A 151 -0.82 -6.17 21.92
N VAL A 152 -0.36 -6.64 20.76
CA VAL A 152 0.36 -5.80 19.78
C VAL A 152 -0.56 -4.76 19.17
N ALA A 153 -1.80 -5.14 18.80
CA ALA A 153 -2.77 -4.21 18.24
C ALA A 153 -3.13 -3.09 19.23
N GLU A 154 -3.34 -3.41 20.51
CA GLU A 154 -3.61 -2.43 21.56
C GLU A 154 -2.47 -1.42 21.73
N ARG A 155 -1.22 -1.89 21.78
CA ARG A 155 -0.03 -1.01 21.83
C ARG A 155 0.03 -0.08 20.63
N PHE A 156 -0.23 -0.61 19.43
CA PHE A 156 -0.24 0.18 18.21
C PHE A 156 -1.34 1.23 18.22
N ILE A 157 -2.55 0.87 18.64
CA ILE A 157 -3.68 1.81 18.74
C ILE A 157 -3.33 2.94 19.72
N LEU A 158 -2.88 2.61 20.93
CA LEU A 158 -2.53 3.59 21.97
C LEU A 158 -1.43 4.56 21.52
N ALA A 159 -0.36 4.04 20.90
CA ALA A 159 0.75 4.86 20.41
C ALA A 159 0.34 5.82 19.29
N ASN A 160 -0.69 5.49 18.53
CA ASN A 160 -1.19 6.30 17.41
C ASN A 160 -2.41 7.17 17.76
N GLN A 161 -2.86 7.20 19.02
CA GLN A 161 -3.90 8.12 19.44
C GLN A 161 -3.40 9.57 19.34
N ALA A 162 -4.23 10.44 18.75
CA ALA A 162 -3.91 11.87 18.68
C ALA A 162 -3.85 12.45 20.11
N PRO A 163 -2.94 13.41 20.40
CA PRO A 163 -2.91 14.08 21.68
C PRO A 163 -4.29 14.71 21.98
N ARG A 164 -4.87 14.40 23.14
CA ARG A 164 -6.09 15.07 23.57
C ARG A 164 -5.80 16.55 23.71
N LYS A 165 -6.60 17.40 23.06
CA LYS A 165 -6.54 18.85 23.24
C LYS A 165 -6.90 19.14 24.70
N GLU A 166 -5.90 19.46 25.52
CA GLU A 166 -6.15 20.02 26.84
C GLU A 166 -6.94 21.33 26.66
N LYS A 167 -8.10 21.39 27.32
CA LYS A 167 -8.90 22.61 27.37
C LYS A 167 -8.06 23.64 28.13
N ARG A 168 -7.56 24.66 27.43
CA ARG A 168 -6.97 25.83 28.07
C ARG A 168 -8.09 26.50 28.86
N HIS A 169 -8.00 26.46 30.18
CA HIS A 169 -8.80 27.32 31.04
C HIS A 169 -8.28 28.75 30.85
N VAL A 170 -9.19 29.64 30.44
CA VAL A 170 -8.99 31.09 30.33
C VAL A 170 -9.13 31.69 31.72
#